data_AF-A0A822XWQ2-F1
#
_entry.id   AF-A0A822XWQ2-F1
#
_cell.length_a   1.000
_cell.length_b   1.000
_cell.length_c   1.000
_cell.angle_alpha   90.00
_cell.angle_beta   90.00
_cell.angle_gamma   90.00
#
_symmetry.space_group_name_H-M   'P 1'
#
loop_
_entity.id
_entity.type
_entity.pdbx_description
1 polymer ?
#
loop_
_entity_poly.entity_id
_entity_poly.type
_entity_poly.pdbx_seq_one_letter_code
_entity_poly.pdbx_strand_id
1 'polypeptide(L)'
;MQFSGIEPDYVTITSVLSACANLGALGLGLWIHRFVLQREFGENIRLSNSLIDMYARCGSIEFAKQEFEKMSKRSLVSWNSMIVGSAVNGYAEDALEYFSLMQEGFEPDGVSFTGALTACSHAGLVDEGLQFYDMMKRIYKITPRIEHYGCIVDLLSRAGQLEDALHIIESMPMKPNEIILGSLLAACRNRGNLSLAEKLMSYLTDLDPSCDSNYVLLSNMYAAVGRWDGVGKVRNTMKALGD
;
A
#
# COMPACT_ATOMS: atom_id res chain seq x y z
N MET A 1 -2.57 -32.93 6.08
CA MET A 1 -3.46 -33.12 4.91
C MET A 1 -3.03 -34.32 4.07
N GLN A 2 -1.91 -34.25 3.34
CA GLN A 2 -1.43 -35.35 2.49
C GLN A 2 -1.08 -36.64 3.25
N PHE A 3 -0.48 -36.54 4.44
CA PHE A 3 -0.26 -37.70 5.33
C PHE A 3 -1.56 -38.40 5.76
N SER A 4 -2.70 -37.72 5.66
CA SER A 4 -4.04 -38.25 5.92
C SER A 4 -4.76 -38.69 4.64
N GLY A 5 -4.06 -38.73 3.50
CA GLY A 5 -4.62 -39.13 2.20
C GLY A 5 -5.52 -38.10 1.53
N ILE A 6 -5.60 -36.86 2.05
CA ILE A 6 -6.47 -35.82 1.51
C ILE A 6 -5.68 -35.01 0.47
N GLU A 7 -6.20 -34.92 -0.76
CA GLU A 7 -5.59 -34.14 -1.84
C GLU A 7 -5.91 -32.64 -1.72
N PRO A 8 -4.89 -31.75 -1.76
CA PRO A 8 -5.10 -30.31 -1.79
C PRO A 8 -5.91 -29.88 -3.01
N ASP A 9 -7.01 -29.16 -2.77
CA ASP A 9 -7.77 -28.49 -3.82
C ASP A 9 -7.22 -27.09 -4.11
N TYR A 10 -7.80 -26.40 -5.10
CA TYR A 10 -7.36 -25.06 -5.47
C TYR A 10 -7.51 -24.06 -4.32
N VAL A 11 -8.52 -24.18 -3.46
CA VAL A 11 -8.73 -23.29 -2.31
C VAL A 11 -7.58 -23.43 -1.31
N THR A 12 -7.20 -24.67 -1.01
CA THR A 12 -6.04 -24.97 -0.16
C THR A 12 -4.78 -24.37 -0.74
N ILE A 13 -4.54 -24.55 -2.04
CA ILE A 13 -3.35 -24.03 -2.72
C ILE A 13 -3.31 -22.50 -2.70
N THR A 14 -4.41 -21.82 -3.02
CA THR A 14 -4.47 -20.35 -2.95
C THR A 14 -4.16 -19.82 -1.55
N SER A 15 -4.61 -20.53 -0.51
CA SER A 15 -4.32 -20.17 0.89
C SER A 15 -2.84 -20.33 1.22
N VAL A 16 -2.19 -21.42 0.77
CA VAL A 16 -0.75 -21.64 0.96
C VAL A 16 0.06 -20.60 0.18
N LEU A 17 -0.33 -20.28 -1.06
CA LEU A 17 0.32 -19.23 -1.86
C LEU A 17 0.23 -17.87 -1.19
N SER A 18 -0.93 -17.50 -0.64
CA SER A 18 -1.11 -16.28 0.15
C SER A 18 -0.21 -16.25 1.38
N ALA A 19 -0.07 -17.37 2.10
CA ALA A 19 0.88 -17.47 3.21
C ALA A 19 2.33 -17.28 2.75
N CYS A 20 2.72 -17.87 1.61
CA CYS A 20 4.05 -17.67 1.03
C CYS A 20 4.29 -16.20 0.65
N ALA A 21 3.29 -15.55 0.06
CA ALA A 21 3.32 -14.13 -0.30
C ALA A 21 3.52 -13.23 0.93
N ASN A 22 2.78 -13.50 2.01
CA ASN A 22 2.88 -12.76 3.28
C ASN A 22 4.24 -12.95 3.97
N LEU A 23 4.86 -14.11 3.82
CA LEU A 23 6.15 -14.45 4.44
C LEU A 23 7.36 -14.12 3.55
N GLY A 24 7.14 -13.70 2.29
CA GLY A 24 8.21 -13.56 1.30
C GLY A 24 8.91 -14.90 0.98
N ALA A 25 8.23 -16.03 1.16
CA ALA A 25 8.82 -17.37 1.09
C ALA A 25 8.82 -17.91 -0.35
N LEU A 26 9.59 -17.28 -1.25
CA LEU A 26 9.64 -17.60 -2.68
C LEU A 26 9.94 -19.10 -2.96
N GLY A 27 10.86 -19.70 -2.19
CA GLY A 27 11.22 -21.11 -2.36
C GLY A 27 10.04 -22.06 -2.15
N LEU A 28 9.19 -21.78 -1.14
CA LEU A 28 7.96 -22.55 -0.92
C LEU A 28 6.93 -22.27 -2.01
N GLY A 29 6.80 -21.00 -2.43
CA GLY A 29 5.92 -20.62 -3.54
C GLY A 29 6.25 -21.34 -4.85
N LEU A 30 7.53 -21.46 -5.19
CA LEU A 30 8.02 -22.21 -6.35
C LEU A 30 7.71 -23.71 -6.24
N TRP A 31 7.85 -24.29 -5.04
CA TRP A 31 7.51 -25.69 -4.81
C TRP A 31 6.00 -25.94 -5.02
N ILE A 32 5.16 -25.04 -4.51
CA ILE A 32 3.71 -25.09 -4.72
C ILE A 32 3.34 -24.87 -6.19
N HIS A 33 3.99 -23.95 -6.89
CA HIS A 33 3.76 -23.77 -8.33
C HIS A 33 4.13 -25.05 -9.11
N ARG A 34 5.27 -25.68 -8.82
CA ARG A 34 5.61 -26.98 -9.42
C ARG A 34 4.55 -28.03 -9.10
N PHE A 35 4.04 -28.08 -7.87
CA PHE A 35 2.94 -28.97 -7.50
C PHE A 35 1.67 -28.71 -8.32
N VAL A 36 1.31 -27.44 -8.56
CA VAL A 36 0.17 -27.06 -9.41
C VAL A 36 0.36 -27.55 -10.85
N LEU A 37 1.55 -27.37 -11.43
CA LEU A 37 1.85 -27.79 -12.81
C LEU A 37 1.79 -29.31 -13.00
N GLN A 38 2.01 -30.09 -11.95
CA GLN A 38 1.93 -31.55 -11.98
C GLN A 38 0.50 -32.09 -11.85
N ARG A 39 -0.49 -31.20 -11.71
CA ARG A 39 -1.89 -31.54 -11.47
C ARG A 39 -2.78 -30.93 -12.56
N GLU A 40 -3.89 -31.59 -12.83
CA GLU A 40 -4.86 -31.15 -13.84
C GLU A 40 -5.85 -30.13 -13.28
N PHE A 41 -5.35 -28.99 -12.79
CA PHE A 41 -6.23 -27.89 -12.34
C PHE A 41 -6.87 -27.12 -13.51
N GLY A 42 -6.46 -27.39 -14.75
CA GLY A 42 -6.90 -26.69 -15.95
C GLY A 42 -6.53 -25.20 -15.94
N GLU A 43 -7.14 -24.43 -16.85
CA GLU A 43 -7.03 -22.97 -16.84
C GLU A 43 -7.84 -22.39 -15.67
N ASN A 44 -7.20 -22.27 -14.51
CA ASN A 44 -7.84 -21.72 -13.30
C ASN A 44 -7.34 -20.29 -13.03
N ILE A 45 -8.17 -19.30 -13.37
CA ILE A 45 -7.88 -17.87 -13.20
C ILE A 45 -7.56 -17.53 -11.73
N ARG A 46 -8.24 -18.17 -10.76
CA ARG A 46 -8.01 -17.89 -9.33
C ARG A 46 -6.63 -18.35 -8.90
N LEU A 47 -6.21 -19.56 -9.31
CA LEU A 47 -4.86 -20.06 -9.04
C LEU A 47 -3.80 -19.19 -9.72
N SER A 48 -4.03 -18.80 -10.97
CA SER A 48 -3.12 -17.93 -11.73
C SER A 48 -2.94 -16.58 -11.01
N ASN A 49 -4.04 -15.95 -10.59
CA ASN A 49 -3.99 -14.71 -9.82
C ASN A 49 -3.25 -14.87 -8.48
N SER A 50 -3.44 -15.99 -7.77
CA SER A 50 -2.70 -16.26 -6.52
C SER A 50 -1.21 -16.52 -6.75
N LEU A 51 -0.83 -17.11 -7.88
CA LEU A 51 0.57 -17.27 -8.25
C LEU A 51 1.21 -15.91 -8.59
N ILE A 52 0.52 -15.07 -9.37
CA ILE A 52 0.95 -13.71 -9.70
C ILE A 52 1.16 -12.89 -8.42
N ASP A 53 0.17 -12.87 -7.52
CA ASP A 53 0.28 -12.17 -6.23
C ASP A 53 1.45 -12.68 -5.39
N MET A 54 1.60 -14.00 -5.27
CA MET A 54 2.69 -14.61 -4.52
C MET A 54 4.06 -14.22 -5.09
N TYR A 55 4.24 -14.28 -6.40
CA TYR A 55 5.50 -13.90 -7.05
C TYR A 55 5.80 -12.42 -6.87
N ALA A 56 4.83 -11.55 -7.12
CA ALA A 56 5.00 -10.11 -6.98
C ALA A 56 5.37 -9.72 -5.55
N ARG A 57 4.70 -10.29 -4.54
CA ARG A 57 4.96 -9.98 -3.12
C ARG A 57 6.25 -10.61 -2.59
N CYS A 58 6.75 -11.66 -3.25
CA CYS A 58 8.08 -12.22 -2.99
C CYS A 58 9.21 -11.50 -3.74
N GLY A 59 8.92 -10.39 -4.42
CA GLY A 59 9.92 -9.60 -5.13
C GLY A 59 10.33 -10.17 -6.49
N SER A 60 9.61 -11.14 -7.03
CA SER A 60 9.93 -11.79 -8.30
C SER A 60 8.91 -11.46 -9.38
N ILE A 61 8.89 -10.18 -9.78
CA ILE A 61 7.88 -9.66 -10.71
C ILE A 61 7.96 -10.31 -12.08
N GLU A 62 9.14 -10.78 -12.51
CA GLU A 62 9.33 -11.42 -13.81
C GLU A 62 8.56 -12.74 -13.90
N PHE A 63 8.52 -13.53 -12.82
CA PHE A 63 7.69 -14.74 -12.77
C PHE A 63 6.20 -14.40 -12.72
N ALA A 64 5.82 -13.30 -12.07
CA ALA A 64 4.44 -12.82 -12.09
C ALA A 64 4.01 -12.44 -13.52
N LYS A 65 4.86 -11.71 -14.27
CA LYS A 65 4.64 -11.36 -15.69
C LYS A 65 4.49 -12.60 -16.56
N GLN A 66 5.40 -13.56 -16.44
CA GLN A 66 5.33 -14.82 -17.19
C GLN A 66 4.03 -15.58 -16.92
N GLU A 67 3.57 -15.60 -15.67
CA GLU A 67 2.31 -16.26 -15.35
C GLU A 67 1.11 -15.51 -15.93
N PHE A 68 1.11 -14.19 -15.86
CA PHE A 68 0.08 -13.34 -16.46
C PHE A 68 0.01 -13.46 -17.99
N GLU A 69 1.15 -13.59 -18.67
CA GLU A 69 1.24 -13.76 -20.13
C GLU A 69 0.66 -15.09 -20.61
N LYS A 70 0.83 -16.16 -19.82
CA LYS A 70 0.25 -17.50 -20.13
C LYS A 70 -1.27 -17.53 -20.02
N MET A 71 -1.89 -16.59 -19.33
CA MET A 71 -3.34 -16.58 -19.13
C MET A 71 -4.08 -16.28 -20.44
N SER A 72 -4.89 -17.22 -20.91
CA SER A 72 -5.80 -17.03 -22.05
C SER A 72 -6.98 -16.11 -21.72
N LYS A 73 -7.41 -16.11 -20.45
CA LYS A 73 -8.48 -15.26 -19.92
C LYS A 73 -7.98 -14.53 -18.67
N ARG A 74 -8.10 -13.21 -18.70
CA ARG A 74 -7.74 -12.33 -17.59
C ARG A 74 -9.00 -11.75 -16.96
N SER A 75 -8.92 -11.52 -15.67
CA SER A 75 -9.97 -10.84 -14.90
C SER A 75 -9.45 -9.49 -14.42
N LEU A 76 -10.33 -8.61 -13.95
CA LEU A 76 -9.91 -7.37 -13.28
C LEU A 76 -8.91 -7.65 -12.15
N VAL A 77 -9.09 -8.74 -11.41
CA VAL A 77 -8.15 -9.18 -10.37
C VAL A 77 -6.76 -9.51 -10.95
N SER A 78 -6.69 -10.12 -12.13
CA SER A 78 -5.42 -10.44 -12.81
C SER A 78 -4.65 -9.17 -13.15
N TRP A 79 -5.34 -8.16 -13.69
CA TRP A 79 -4.76 -6.86 -14.00
C TRP A 79 -4.34 -6.12 -12.72
N ASN A 80 -5.20 -6.08 -11.71
CA ASN A 80 -4.90 -5.45 -10.43
C ASN A 80 -3.67 -6.06 -9.76
N SER A 81 -3.50 -7.38 -9.80
CA SER A 81 -2.29 -8.05 -9.31
C SER A 81 -1.03 -7.59 -10.04
N MET A 82 -1.08 -7.39 -11.36
CA MET A 82 0.06 -6.87 -12.13
C MET A 82 0.34 -5.39 -11.87
N ILE A 83 -0.69 -4.55 -11.80
CA ILE A 83 -0.56 -3.11 -11.55
C ILE A 83 0.05 -2.90 -10.15
N VAL A 84 -0.56 -3.47 -9.11
CA VAL A 84 -0.07 -3.32 -7.72
C VAL A 84 1.29 -3.99 -7.57
N GLY A 85 1.46 -5.20 -8.10
CA GLY A 85 2.71 -5.94 -8.03
C GLY A 85 3.88 -5.20 -8.66
N SER A 86 3.68 -4.60 -9.85
CA SER A 86 4.71 -3.81 -10.53
C SER A 86 5.03 -2.54 -9.73
N ALA A 87 4.00 -1.83 -9.25
CA ALA A 87 4.15 -0.60 -8.47
C ALA A 87 4.98 -0.79 -7.19
N VAL A 88 4.69 -1.83 -6.40
CA VAL A 88 5.41 -2.08 -5.13
C VAL A 88 6.85 -2.56 -5.35
N ASN A 89 7.14 -3.14 -6.52
CA ASN A 89 8.48 -3.58 -6.90
C ASN A 89 9.30 -2.51 -7.63
N GLY A 90 8.79 -1.27 -7.73
CA GLY A 90 9.51 -0.15 -8.34
C GLY A 90 9.39 -0.06 -9.86
N TYR A 91 8.56 -0.89 -10.49
CA TYR A 91 8.30 -0.87 -11.93
C TYR A 91 7.08 0.01 -12.23
N ALA A 92 7.23 1.31 -12.01
CA ALA A 92 6.13 2.26 -12.13
C ALA A 92 5.60 2.39 -13.58
N GLU A 93 6.50 2.40 -14.57
CA GLU A 93 6.12 2.47 -15.99
C GLU A 93 5.24 1.27 -16.38
N ASP A 94 5.68 0.05 -16.05
CA ASP A 94 4.91 -1.17 -16.29
C ASP A 94 3.54 -1.14 -15.58
N ALA A 95 3.49 -0.65 -14.33
CA ALA A 95 2.24 -0.55 -13.58
C ALA A 95 1.22 0.34 -14.28
N LEU A 96 1.67 1.49 -14.80
CA LEU A 96 0.82 2.43 -15.53
C LEU A 96 0.45 1.93 -16.92
N GLU A 97 1.34 1.20 -17.59
CA GLU A 97 1.03 0.50 -18.85
C GLU A 97 -0.05 -0.56 -18.64
N TYR A 98 0.07 -1.42 -17.62
CA TYR A 98 -0.97 -2.39 -17.28
C TYR A 98 -2.29 -1.73 -16.91
N PHE A 99 -2.27 -0.57 -16.24
CA PHE A 99 -3.49 0.19 -15.96
C PHE A 99 -4.16 0.67 -17.26
N SER A 100 -3.39 1.21 -18.20
CA SER A 100 -3.89 1.65 -19.51
C SER A 100 -4.45 0.49 -20.32
N LEU A 101 -3.72 -0.63 -20.44
CA LEU A 101 -4.15 -1.81 -21.20
C LEU A 101 -5.41 -2.45 -20.62
N MET A 102 -5.53 -2.46 -19.29
CA MET A 102 -6.72 -2.97 -18.61
C MET A 102 -8.00 -2.20 -19.04
N GLN A 103 -7.89 -0.88 -19.26
CA GLN A 103 -9.04 -0.03 -19.64
C GLN A 103 -9.66 -0.38 -21.01
N GLU A 104 -8.97 -1.15 -21.85
CA GLU A 104 -9.51 -1.60 -23.14
C GLU A 104 -10.68 -2.58 -22.99
N GLY A 105 -10.81 -3.24 -21.83
CA GLY A 105 -11.85 -4.24 -21.59
C GLY A 105 -12.41 -4.31 -20.18
N PHE A 106 -11.85 -3.54 -19.23
CA PHE A 106 -12.27 -3.54 -17.83
C PHE A 106 -12.38 -2.12 -17.30
N GLU A 107 -13.38 -1.90 -16.45
CA GLU A 107 -13.50 -0.66 -15.69
C GLU A 107 -12.56 -0.70 -14.47
N PRO A 108 -11.67 0.29 -14.27
CA PRO A 108 -10.84 0.39 -13.08
C PRO A 108 -11.67 0.43 -11.79
N ASP A 109 -11.20 -0.27 -10.75
CA ASP A 109 -11.76 -0.19 -9.41
C ASP A 109 -10.79 0.51 -8.43
N GLY A 110 -11.17 0.58 -7.16
CA GLY A 110 -10.30 1.18 -6.14
C GLY A 110 -8.94 0.49 -6.00
N VAL A 111 -8.85 -0.81 -6.29
CA VAL A 111 -7.55 -1.51 -6.25
C VAL A 111 -6.70 -1.11 -7.46
N SER A 112 -7.30 -0.99 -8.65
CA SER A 112 -6.61 -0.47 -9.84
C SER A 112 -6.00 0.91 -9.57
N PHE A 113 -6.79 1.83 -9.00
CA PHE A 113 -6.31 3.17 -8.65
C PHE A 113 -5.29 3.16 -7.53
N THR A 114 -5.42 2.31 -6.52
CA THR A 114 -4.39 2.15 -5.49
C THR A 114 -3.05 1.76 -6.10
N GLY A 115 -3.04 0.84 -7.06
CA GLY A 115 -1.82 0.43 -7.77
C GLY A 115 -1.20 1.57 -8.59
N ALA A 116 -2.01 2.29 -9.38
CA ALA A 116 -1.54 3.45 -10.14
C ALA A 116 -0.98 4.58 -9.25
N LEU A 117 -1.68 4.91 -8.16
CA LEU A 117 -1.23 5.91 -7.19
C LEU A 117 0.06 5.49 -6.48
N THR A 118 0.20 4.20 -6.14
CA THR A 118 1.45 3.65 -5.57
C THR A 118 2.61 3.81 -6.55
N ALA A 119 2.38 3.52 -7.84
CA ALA A 119 3.40 3.68 -8.89
C ALA A 119 3.84 5.14 -9.00
N CYS A 120 2.88 6.08 -9.01
CA CYS A 120 3.16 7.51 -9.01
C CYS A 120 3.96 7.95 -7.78
N SER A 121 3.60 7.48 -6.58
CA SER A 121 4.33 7.78 -5.34
C SER A 121 5.79 7.34 -5.41
N HIS A 122 6.04 6.13 -5.87
CA HIS A 122 7.38 5.57 -5.95
C HIS A 122 8.25 6.21 -7.04
N ALA A 123 7.64 6.63 -8.16
CA ALA A 123 8.32 7.32 -9.25
C ALA A 123 8.42 8.85 -9.07
N GLY A 124 7.73 9.42 -8.07
CA GLY A 124 7.67 10.88 -7.86
C GLY A 124 6.84 11.63 -8.91
N LEU A 125 5.90 10.94 -9.56
CA LEU A 125 5.00 11.49 -10.59
C LEU A 125 3.82 12.20 -9.92
N VAL A 126 4.07 13.39 -9.38
CA VAL A 126 3.09 14.15 -8.58
C VAL A 126 1.86 14.52 -9.38
N ASP A 127 2.05 15.09 -10.57
CA ASP A 127 0.95 15.58 -11.40
C ASP A 127 0.06 14.43 -11.87
N GLU A 128 0.65 13.33 -12.33
CA GLU A 128 -0.06 12.11 -12.74
C GLU A 128 -0.81 11.48 -11.56
N GLY A 129 -0.19 11.40 -10.38
CA GLY A 129 -0.82 10.87 -9.18
C GLY A 129 -2.06 11.67 -8.77
N LEU A 130 -1.98 13.00 -8.81
CA LEU A 130 -3.13 13.88 -8.53
C LEU A 130 -4.22 13.76 -9.61
N GLN A 131 -3.84 13.60 -10.89
CA GLN A 131 -4.77 13.34 -11.97
C GLN A 131 -5.52 12.01 -11.78
N PHE A 132 -4.82 10.92 -11.45
CA PHE A 132 -5.47 9.63 -11.14
C PHE A 132 -6.43 9.75 -9.97
N TYR A 133 -6.05 10.47 -8.91
CA TYR A 133 -6.90 10.68 -7.74
C TYR A 133 -8.16 11.50 -8.06
N ASP A 134 -8.06 12.53 -8.91
CA ASP A 134 -9.23 13.29 -9.33
C ASP A 134 -10.11 12.48 -10.29
N MET A 135 -9.50 11.76 -11.24
CA MET A 135 -10.19 10.87 -12.17
C MET A 135 -11.00 9.80 -11.42
N MET A 136 -10.40 9.16 -10.42
CA MET A 136 -11.07 8.18 -9.55
C MET A 136 -12.36 8.74 -8.94
N LYS A 137 -12.30 9.96 -8.38
CA LYS A 137 -13.45 10.59 -7.70
C LYS A 137 -14.49 11.12 -8.68
N ARG A 138 -14.06 11.80 -9.74
CA ARG A 138 -14.95 12.59 -10.61
C ARG A 138 -15.50 11.78 -11.77
N ILE A 139 -14.68 10.95 -12.39
CA ILE A 139 -15.06 10.18 -13.59
C ILE A 139 -15.63 8.84 -13.15
N TYR A 140 -14.86 8.07 -12.37
CA TYR A 140 -15.27 6.72 -11.94
C TYR A 140 -16.17 6.70 -10.70
N LYS A 141 -16.36 7.85 -10.04
CA LYS A 141 -17.20 7.99 -8.83
C LYS A 141 -16.82 7.02 -7.70
N ILE A 142 -15.55 6.65 -7.62
CA ILE A 142 -15.02 5.78 -6.57
C ILE A 142 -14.72 6.63 -5.34
N THR A 143 -15.35 6.30 -4.22
CA THR A 143 -15.08 6.96 -2.94
C THR A 143 -13.69 6.59 -2.44
N PRO A 144 -12.81 7.57 -2.17
CA PRO A 144 -11.48 7.31 -1.62
C PRO A 144 -11.55 6.58 -0.27
N ARG A 145 -10.77 5.51 -0.16
CA ARG A 145 -10.52 4.78 1.09
C ARG A 145 -9.12 5.08 1.63
N ILE A 146 -8.82 4.56 2.82
CA ILE A 146 -7.58 4.82 3.55
C ILE A 146 -6.32 4.51 2.73
N GLU A 147 -6.37 3.49 1.87
CA GLU A 147 -5.24 3.13 1.00
C GLU A 147 -4.94 4.22 -0.05
N HIS A 148 -5.97 4.82 -0.63
CA HIS A 148 -5.83 5.88 -1.63
C HIS A 148 -5.26 7.16 -1.00
N TYR A 149 -5.76 7.53 0.19
CA TYR A 149 -5.21 8.65 0.95
C TYR A 149 -3.75 8.40 1.31
N GLY A 150 -3.39 7.18 1.72
CA GLY A 150 -2.00 6.83 2.01
C GLY A 150 -1.07 6.97 0.81
N CYS A 151 -1.50 6.56 -0.39
CA CYS A 151 -0.70 6.75 -1.59
C CYS A 151 -0.46 8.23 -1.91
N ILE A 152 -1.50 9.07 -1.81
CA ILE A 152 -1.40 10.52 -2.10
C ILE A 152 -0.56 11.25 -1.05
N VAL A 153 -0.76 10.96 0.23
CA VAL A 153 0.04 11.57 1.30
C VAL A 153 1.51 11.16 1.16
N ASP A 154 1.79 9.89 0.86
CA ASP A 154 3.16 9.42 0.62
C ASP A 154 3.81 10.13 -0.58
N LEU A 155 3.09 10.25 -1.70
CA LEU A 155 3.53 10.96 -2.91
C LEU A 155 3.93 12.41 -2.61
N LEU A 156 3.01 13.16 -1.99
CA LEU A 156 3.22 14.58 -1.64
C LEU A 156 4.34 14.75 -0.59
N SER A 157 4.39 13.85 0.40
CA SER A 157 5.42 13.85 1.45
C SER A 157 6.83 13.64 0.85
N ARG A 158 6.98 12.69 -0.08
CA ARG A 158 8.24 12.45 -0.79
C ARG A 158 8.63 13.64 -1.67
N ALA A 159 7.68 14.22 -2.38
CA ALA A 159 7.87 15.44 -3.18
C ALA A 159 8.22 16.68 -2.33
N GLY A 160 7.91 16.66 -1.03
CA GLY A 160 8.13 17.77 -0.11
C GLY A 160 7.00 18.80 -0.08
N GLN A 161 5.86 18.48 -0.67
CA GLN A 161 4.63 19.27 -0.61
C GLN A 161 3.89 18.93 0.69
N LEU A 162 4.49 19.30 1.82
CA LEU A 162 4.05 18.88 3.15
C LEU A 162 2.72 19.50 3.55
N GLU A 163 2.50 20.76 3.16
CA GLU A 163 1.25 21.49 3.40
C GLU A 163 0.07 20.85 2.67
N ASP A 164 0.27 20.45 1.41
CA ASP A 164 -0.76 19.75 0.63
C ASP A 164 -1.04 18.35 1.21
N ALA A 165 0.01 17.62 1.63
CA ALA A 165 -0.15 16.35 2.32
C ALA A 165 -0.97 16.49 3.61
N LEU A 166 -0.72 17.52 4.43
CA LEU A 166 -1.52 17.80 5.62
C LEU A 166 -2.97 18.11 5.27
N HIS A 167 -3.21 18.92 4.23
CA HIS A 167 -4.56 19.23 3.79
C HIS A 167 -5.33 17.97 3.34
N ILE A 168 -4.66 17.04 2.65
CA ILE A 168 -5.24 15.75 2.31
C ILE A 168 -5.64 14.97 3.56
N ILE A 169 -4.79 14.93 4.60
CA ILE A 169 -5.09 14.28 5.88
C ILE A 169 -6.31 14.93 6.57
N GLU A 170 -6.34 16.26 6.65
CA GLU A 170 -7.44 17.01 7.26
C GLU A 170 -8.77 16.79 6.52
N SER A 171 -8.73 16.54 5.21
CA SER A 171 -9.90 16.26 4.38
C SER A 171 -10.44 14.83 4.50
N MET A 172 -9.74 13.93 5.21
CA MET A 172 -10.13 12.53 5.31
C MET A 172 -11.46 12.36 6.08
N PRO A 173 -12.43 11.59 5.55
CA PRO A 173 -13.67 11.29 6.26
C PRO A 173 -13.52 10.19 7.32
N MET A 174 -12.30 9.70 7.54
CA MET A 174 -11.96 8.67 8.52
C MET A 174 -10.66 9.01 9.25
N LYS A 175 -10.45 8.42 10.43
CA LYS A 175 -9.20 8.56 11.19
C LYS A 175 -8.00 8.08 10.33
N PRO A 176 -6.95 8.90 10.15
CA PRO A 176 -5.71 8.47 9.51
C PRO A 176 -5.06 7.32 10.29
N ASN A 177 -4.47 6.35 9.59
CA ASN A 177 -3.72 5.27 10.24
C ASN A 177 -2.25 5.66 10.47
N GLU A 178 -1.55 4.84 11.26
CA GLU A 178 -0.14 5.08 11.62
C GLU A 178 0.80 5.20 10.42
N ILE A 179 0.47 4.54 9.30
CA ILE A 179 1.29 4.56 8.07
C ILE A 179 1.23 5.96 7.43
N ILE A 180 0.02 6.52 7.25
CA ILE A 180 -0.18 7.86 6.67
C ILE A 180 0.54 8.93 7.49
N LEU A 181 0.36 8.85 8.82
CA LEU A 181 0.99 9.78 9.75
C LEU A 181 2.51 9.62 9.73
N GLY A 182 2.99 8.38 9.75
CA GLY A 182 4.42 8.06 9.67
C GLY A 182 5.08 8.64 8.42
N SER A 183 4.44 8.55 7.24
CA SER A 183 4.95 9.13 5.99
C SER A 183 5.15 10.64 6.06
N LEU A 184 4.13 11.39 6.49
CA LEU A 184 4.22 12.85 6.58
C LEU A 184 5.22 13.29 7.65
N LEU A 185 5.21 12.62 8.80
CA LEU A 185 6.11 12.94 9.92
C LEU A 185 7.58 12.65 9.59
N ALA A 186 7.85 11.53 8.91
CA ALA A 186 9.19 11.23 8.42
C ALA A 186 9.68 12.30 7.43
N ALA A 187 8.80 12.79 6.54
CA ALA A 187 9.13 13.86 5.61
C ALA A 187 9.37 15.21 6.32
N CYS A 188 8.56 15.55 7.32
CA CYS A 188 8.76 16.74 8.16
C CYS A 188 10.13 16.69 8.86
N ARG A 189 10.49 15.54 9.45
CA ARG A 189 11.78 15.32 10.10
C ARG A 189 12.93 15.51 9.12
N ASN A 190 12.88 14.85 7.96
CA ASN A 190 13.97 14.88 6.97
C ASN A 190 14.19 16.30 6.40
N ARG A 191 13.15 17.14 6.39
CA ARG A 191 13.19 18.51 5.86
C ARG A 191 13.25 19.59 6.95
N GLY A 192 13.26 19.22 8.23
CA GLY A 192 13.31 20.16 9.36
C GLY A 192 12.04 21.01 9.55
N ASN A 193 10.89 20.64 8.98
CA ASN A 193 9.65 21.40 9.11
C ASN A 193 8.92 21.05 10.43
N LEU A 194 9.46 21.58 11.53
CA LEU A 194 8.92 21.38 12.87
C LEU A 194 7.51 21.94 13.04
N SER A 195 7.22 23.09 12.42
CA SER A 195 5.91 23.74 12.53
C SER A 195 4.78 22.88 11.98
N LEU A 196 5.02 22.17 10.86
CA LEU A 196 4.00 21.31 10.27
C LEU A 196 3.82 20.03 11.06
N ALA A 197 4.91 19.48 11.63
CA ALA A 197 4.82 18.37 12.58
C ALA A 197 3.98 18.75 13.81
N GLU A 198 4.19 19.93 14.40
CA GLU A 198 3.38 20.44 15.52
C GLU A 198 1.89 20.58 15.15
N LYS A 199 1.58 21.09 13.95
CA LYS A 199 0.19 21.18 13.45
C LYS A 199 -0.46 19.81 13.31
N LEU A 200 0.23 18.86 12.67
CA LEU A 200 -0.30 17.49 12.52
C LEU A 200 -0.59 16.88 13.90
N MET A 201 0.29 17.12 14.87
CA MET A 201 0.08 16.61 16.21
C MET A 201 -1.08 17.28 16.95
N SER A 202 -1.25 18.59 16.82
CA SER A 202 -2.42 19.28 17.37
C SER A 202 -3.71 18.68 16.81
N TYR A 203 -3.77 18.48 15.49
CA TYR A 203 -4.89 17.82 14.83
C TYR A 203 -5.16 16.41 15.38
N LEU A 204 -4.11 15.62 15.62
CA LEU A 204 -4.25 14.27 16.18
C LEU A 204 -4.73 14.26 17.63
N THR A 205 -4.27 15.19 18.45
CA THR A 205 -4.74 15.34 19.84
C THR A 205 -6.21 15.76 19.86
N ASP A 206 -6.63 16.65 18.97
CA ASP A 206 -8.03 17.06 18.85
C ASP A 206 -8.93 15.91 18.37
N LEU A 207 -8.41 15.03 17.50
CA LEU A 207 -9.17 13.91 16.94
C LEU A 207 -9.33 12.74 17.92
N ASP A 208 -8.30 12.46 18.73
CA ASP A 208 -8.33 11.42 19.76
C ASP A 208 -7.33 11.73 20.90
N PRO A 209 -7.79 12.41 21.97
CA PRO A 209 -6.94 12.79 23.10
C PRO A 209 -6.34 11.62 23.87
N SER A 210 -6.91 10.41 23.74
CA SER A 210 -6.58 9.23 24.52
C SER A 210 -5.50 8.32 23.90
N CYS A 211 -5.02 8.66 22.71
CA CYS A 211 -4.14 7.80 21.94
C CYS A 211 -2.66 8.02 22.31
N ASP A 212 -2.13 7.20 23.23
CA ASP A 212 -0.73 7.26 23.70
C ASP A 212 0.32 7.17 22.58
N SER A 213 0.02 6.46 21.49
CA SER A 213 0.96 6.30 20.35
C SER A 213 1.25 7.61 19.62
N ASN A 214 0.30 8.55 19.59
CA ASN A 214 0.49 9.88 19.02
C ASN A 214 1.56 10.67 19.77
N TYR A 215 1.55 10.62 21.10
CA TYR A 215 2.54 11.30 21.94
C TYR A 215 3.93 10.68 21.81
N VAL A 216 4.04 9.35 21.67
CA VAL A 216 5.32 8.67 21.42
C VAL A 216 5.92 9.13 20.08
N LEU A 217 5.12 9.20 19.01
CA LEU A 217 5.55 9.69 17.70
C LEU A 217 6.06 11.14 17.76
N LEU A 218 5.35 12.03 18.46
CA LEU A 218 5.78 13.43 18.64
C LEU A 218 7.05 13.58 19.46
N SER A 219 7.16 12.83 20.57
CA SER A 219 8.38 12.81 21.40
C SER A 219 9.60 12.36 20.58
N ASN A 220 9.45 11.34 19.73
CA ASN A 220 10.53 10.85 18.87
C ASN A 220 10.95 11.89 17.81
N MET A 221 10.01 12.68 17.29
CA MET A 221 10.34 13.77 16.37
C MET A 221 11.09 14.91 17.04
N TYR A 222 10.64 15.37 18.21
CA TYR A 222 11.37 16.39 18.97
C TYR A 222 12.79 15.94 19.30
N ALA A 223 12.97 14.67 19.68
CA ALA A 223 14.29 14.09 19.90
C ALA A 223 15.14 14.06 18.61
N ALA A 224 14.55 13.70 17.48
CA ALA A 224 15.25 13.61 16.20
C ALA A 224 15.74 14.97 15.66
N VAL A 225 15.08 16.07 16.01
CA VAL A 225 15.49 17.44 15.63
C VAL A 225 16.25 18.15 16.76
N GLY A 226 16.66 17.41 17.81
CA GLY A 226 17.46 17.92 18.93
C GLY A 226 16.73 18.87 19.89
N ARG A 227 15.40 18.95 19.81
CA ARG A 227 14.54 19.82 20.62
C ARG A 227 14.05 19.11 21.89
N TRP A 228 14.93 18.99 22.88
CA TRP A 228 14.65 18.27 24.13
C TRP A 228 13.60 18.96 25.02
N ASP A 229 13.37 20.26 24.83
CA ASP A 229 12.28 21.01 25.46
C ASP A 229 10.90 20.46 25.08
N GLY A 230 10.71 20.14 23.79
CA GLY A 230 9.49 19.53 23.27
C GLY A 230 9.30 18.10 23.78
N VAL A 231 10.37 17.30 23.83
CA VAL A 231 10.35 15.94 24.42
C VAL A 231 9.86 15.99 25.87
N GLY A 232 10.37 16.94 26.66
CA GLY A 232 9.97 17.13 28.05
C GLY A 232 8.48 17.47 28.19
N LYS A 233 7.97 18.39 27.36
CA LYS A 233 6.55 18.76 27.36
C LYS A 233 5.66 17.56 27.05
N VAL A 234 5.96 16.82 25.99
CA VAL A 234 5.18 15.66 25.56
C VAL A 234 5.16 14.57 26.63
N ARG A 235 6.31 14.26 27.24
CA ARG A 235 6.39 13.28 28.33
C ARG A 235 5.62 13.71 29.58
N ASN A 236 5.55 15.01 29.86
CA ASN A 236 4.76 15.51 30.98
C ASN A 236 3.26 15.41 30.69
N THR A 237 2.83 15.70 29.45
CA THR A 237 1.44 15.51 29.02
C THR A 237 1.03 14.04 29.08
N MET A 238 1.88 13.11 28.65
CA MET A 238 1.63 11.67 28.77
C MET A 238 1.46 11.22 30.22
N LYS A 239 2.31 11.72 31.14
CA LYS A 239 2.19 11.41 32.57
C LYS A 239 0.87 11.93 33.17
N ALA A 240 0.44 13.12 32.77
CA ALA A 240 -0.80 13.72 33.27
C ALA A 240 -2.08 13.04 32.73
N LEU A 241 -1.99 12.27 31.64
CA LEU A 241 -3.11 11.53 31.05
C LEU A 241 -3.22 10.09 31.56
N GLY A 242 -2.17 9.57 32.22
CA GLY A 242 -2.11 8.19 32.73
C GLY A 242 -2.48 8.02 34.21
N ASP A 243 -2.87 9.11 34.90
CA ASP A 243 -3.40 9.15 36.28
C ASP A 243 -4.93 9.36 36.25
#